data_AF-A0A1C2E2N2-F1
#
_entry.id   AF-A0A1C2E2N2-F1
#
_cell.length_a   1.000
_cell.length_b   1.000
_cell.length_c   1.000
_cell.angle_alpha   90.00
_cell.angle_beta   90.00
_cell.angle_gamma   90.00
#
_symmetry.space_group_name_H-M   'P 1'
#
loop_
_entity.id
_entity.type
_entity.pdbx_description
1 polymer ?
#
loop_
_entity_poly.entity_id
_entity_poly.type
_entity_poly.pdbx_seq_one_letter_code
_entity_poly.pdbx_strand_id
1 'polypeptide(L)'
;MKSAGLAAPSVPVAESDGLIKLANITQNLSVVVEAWAYSDEGDVFQLMVNGITVGQAQPIPVPLPLPGTLLSLTLPIEELEKGGHYRIAYRVTNMPGGITVESPSTTIRIDRTKPGATLLAPLIFPTATLGDQLIGLLPSYAGMAPGDVIQTLLNGVAGPSHQVQADELTLRPVEIAFSREHLQAHAAETVSVEYFVTDRAGNVSITSLPTLVSIKL
;
A
#
# COMPACT_ATOMS: atom_id res chain seq x y z
N MET A 1 -24.13 5.14 23.84
CA MET A 1 -23.60 6.44 24.32
C MET A 1 -22.43 6.84 23.44
N LYS A 2 -22.32 8.12 23.05
CA LYS A 2 -21.13 8.63 22.32
C LYS A 2 -19.89 8.53 23.21
N SER A 3 -18.74 8.31 22.57
CA SER A 3 -17.38 8.10 23.08
C SER A 3 -16.78 9.28 23.86
N ALA A 4 -17.44 9.77 24.91
CA ALA A 4 -16.90 10.85 25.72
C ALA A 4 -15.57 10.41 26.38
N GLY A 5 -14.44 10.77 25.77
CA GLY A 5 -13.09 10.55 26.30
C GLY A 5 -12.22 9.51 25.58
N LEU A 6 -12.74 8.73 24.62
CA LEU A 6 -11.94 7.77 23.85
C LEU A 6 -11.48 8.36 22.51
N ALA A 7 -10.19 8.19 22.20
CA ALA A 7 -9.61 8.53 20.90
C ALA A 7 -9.75 7.37 19.91
N ALA A 8 -9.67 7.65 18.60
CA ALA A 8 -9.57 6.58 17.61
C ALA A 8 -8.22 5.86 17.75
N PRO A 9 -8.16 4.52 17.53
CA PRO A 9 -6.87 3.84 17.49
C PRO A 9 -6.03 4.31 16.30
N SER A 10 -4.72 4.12 16.36
CA SER A 10 -3.82 4.27 15.21
C SER A 10 -3.24 2.91 14.80
N VAL A 11 -2.99 2.74 13.51
CA VAL A 11 -2.30 1.57 12.96
C VAL A 11 -0.99 2.07 12.36
N PRO A 12 0.14 2.04 13.10
CA PRO A 12 1.35 2.77 12.72
C PRO A 12 1.95 2.40 11.35
N VAL A 13 1.69 1.18 10.87
CA VAL A 13 2.17 0.69 9.57
C VAL A 13 1.33 1.18 8.39
N ALA A 14 0.19 1.82 8.63
CA ALA A 14 -0.66 2.37 7.59
C ALA A 14 -0.11 3.72 7.10
N GLU A 15 -0.19 3.96 5.79
CA GLU A 15 0.10 5.25 5.20
C GLU A 15 -0.99 6.29 5.56
N SER A 16 -0.78 7.55 5.19
CA SER A 16 -1.69 8.65 5.55
C SER A 16 -3.11 8.49 5.01
N ASP A 17 -3.30 7.73 3.92
CA ASP A 17 -4.60 7.37 3.35
C ASP A 17 -5.15 6.03 3.88
N GLY A 18 -4.49 5.44 4.88
CA GLY A 18 -4.84 4.18 5.50
C GLY A 18 -4.34 2.94 4.75
N LEU A 19 -3.63 3.08 3.63
CA LEU A 19 -3.08 1.93 2.90
C LEU A 19 -2.04 1.17 3.72
N ILE A 20 -2.16 -0.15 3.80
CA ILE A 20 -1.13 -1.02 4.36
C ILE A 20 -0.50 -1.83 3.22
N LYS A 21 0.82 -1.72 3.06
CA LYS A 21 1.57 -2.50 2.07
C LYS A 21 1.53 -3.99 2.40
N LEU A 22 1.44 -4.83 1.36
CA LEU A 22 1.39 -6.28 1.51
C LEU A 22 2.61 -6.86 2.23
N ALA A 23 3.78 -6.24 2.10
CA ALA A 23 4.98 -6.63 2.85
C ALA A 23 4.79 -6.58 4.38
N ASN A 24 3.92 -5.69 4.87
CA ASN A 24 3.58 -5.58 6.29
C ASN A 24 2.51 -6.61 6.70
N ILE A 25 1.75 -7.16 5.75
CA ILE A 25 0.69 -8.16 5.98
C ILE A 25 1.30 -9.57 5.88
N THR A 26 2.30 -9.82 6.72
CA THR A 26 2.97 -11.12 6.88
C THR A 26 2.91 -11.63 8.33
N GLN A 27 2.44 -10.78 9.24
CA GLN A 27 2.28 -11.04 10.67
C GLN A 27 1.16 -10.17 11.23
N ASN A 28 0.78 -10.42 12.48
CA ASN A 28 -0.18 -9.56 13.17
C ASN A 28 0.32 -8.13 13.29
N LEU A 29 -0.60 -7.17 13.21
CA LEU A 29 -0.27 -5.74 13.21
C LEU A 29 -0.45 -5.15 14.61
N SER A 30 0.39 -4.17 14.94
CA SER A 30 0.22 -3.36 16.14
C SER A 30 -0.87 -2.31 15.93
N VAL A 31 -1.79 -2.20 16.88
CA VAL A 31 -2.79 -1.14 16.96
C VAL A 31 -2.55 -0.37 18.23
N VAL A 32 -2.27 0.92 18.11
CA VAL A 32 -1.92 1.77 19.25
C VAL A 32 -3.15 2.57 19.67
N VAL A 33 -3.47 2.53 20.96
CA VAL A 33 -4.55 3.32 21.56
C VAL A 33 -3.97 4.21 22.65
N GLU A 34 -4.57 5.37 22.84
CA GLU A 34 -4.22 6.25 23.96
C GLU A 34 -5.03 5.84 25.19
N ALA A 35 -4.36 5.69 26.33
CA ALA A 35 -5.01 5.56 27.62
C ALA A 35 -5.94 6.77 27.84
N TRP A 36 -7.15 6.50 28.32
CA TRP A 36 -8.18 7.52 28.53
C TRP A 36 -8.25 7.94 29.99
N ALA A 37 -8.93 9.06 30.26
CA ALA A 37 -9.23 9.48 31.62
C ALA A 37 -10.30 8.56 32.25
N TYR A 38 -10.25 8.42 33.58
CA TYR A 38 -11.24 7.68 34.37
C TYR A 38 -11.28 6.17 34.10
N SER A 39 -10.14 5.56 33.81
CA SER A 39 -9.98 4.10 33.86
C SER A 39 -9.78 3.62 35.29
N ASP A 40 -10.42 2.52 35.65
CA ASP A 40 -10.26 1.87 36.96
C ASP A 40 -9.44 0.58 36.85
N GLU A 41 -8.84 0.15 37.96
CA GLU A 41 -8.16 -1.14 38.03
C GLU A 41 -9.16 -2.27 37.74
N GLY A 42 -8.80 -3.15 36.79
CA GLY A 42 -9.66 -4.25 36.36
C GLY A 42 -10.50 -3.95 35.12
N ASP A 43 -10.55 -2.69 34.65
CA ASP A 43 -11.10 -2.38 33.33
C ASP A 43 -10.35 -3.15 32.23
N VAL A 44 -11.07 -3.57 31.20
CA VAL A 44 -10.49 -4.25 30.04
C VAL A 44 -10.76 -3.49 28.75
N PHE A 45 -9.87 -3.63 27.78
CA PHE A 45 -10.04 -3.09 26.44
C PHE A 45 -9.73 -4.16 25.39
N GLN A 46 -10.51 -4.16 24.31
CA GLN A 46 -10.44 -5.19 23.27
C GLN A 46 -10.56 -4.55 21.89
N LEU A 47 -9.80 -5.07 20.94
CA LEU A 47 -9.82 -4.62 19.56
C LEU A 47 -11.19 -4.90 18.92
N MET A 48 -11.61 -4.00 18.03
CA MET A 48 -12.77 -4.18 17.17
C MET A 48 -12.40 -3.98 15.71
N VAL A 49 -12.86 -4.89 14.85
CA VAL A 49 -12.76 -4.80 13.40
C VAL A 49 -14.17 -4.80 12.83
N ASN A 50 -14.51 -3.77 12.07
CA ASN A 50 -15.84 -3.63 11.43
C ASN A 50 -17.01 -3.74 12.43
N GLY A 51 -16.81 -3.29 13.67
CA GLY A 51 -17.82 -3.34 14.73
C GLY A 51 -17.89 -4.66 15.49
N ILE A 52 -17.02 -5.63 15.18
CA ILE A 52 -16.96 -6.94 15.85
C ILE A 52 -15.69 -6.99 16.70
N THR A 53 -15.81 -7.45 17.95
CA THR A 53 -14.65 -7.64 18.84
C THR A 53 -13.78 -8.79 18.35
N VAL A 54 -12.47 -8.57 18.28
CA VAL A 54 -11.48 -9.55 17.82
C VAL A 54 -10.34 -9.68 18.83
N GLY A 55 -9.64 -10.80 18.82
CA GLY A 55 -8.56 -11.08 19.78
C GLY A 55 -9.04 -11.17 21.23
N GLN A 56 -8.10 -11.11 22.18
CA GLN A 56 -8.42 -11.16 23.60
C GLN A 56 -8.63 -9.77 24.19
N ALA A 57 -9.53 -9.66 25.16
CA ALA A 57 -9.63 -8.47 25.99
C ALA A 57 -8.39 -8.37 26.89
N GLN A 58 -7.76 -7.21 26.93
CA GLN A 58 -6.58 -6.93 27.73
C GLN A 58 -6.96 -6.12 28.96
N PRO A 59 -6.50 -6.48 30.16
CA PRO A 59 -6.66 -5.63 31.33
C PRO A 59 -5.86 -4.35 31.14
N ILE A 60 -6.37 -3.23 31.65
CA ILE A 60 -5.58 -2.01 31.74
C ILE A 60 -4.36 -2.26 32.66
N PRO A 61 -3.15 -1.79 32.30
CA PRO A 61 -1.97 -1.99 33.13
C PRO A 61 -2.10 -1.41 34.54
N VAL A 62 -1.42 -2.04 35.51
CA VAL A 62 -1.26 -1.56 36.88
C VAL A 62 0.25 -1.30 37.12
N PRO A 63 0.65 -0.09 37.56
CA PRO A 63 -0.17 1.06 37.93
C PRO A 63 -0.92 1.67 36.73
N LEU A 64 -2.07 2.31 37.00
CA LEU A 64 -2.91 2.88 35.96
C LEU A 64 -2.13 3.89 35.10
N PRO A 65 -2.16 3.75 33.76
CA PRO A 65 -1.45 4.65 32.87
C PRO A 65 -2.04 6.07 32.92
N LEU A 66 -1.18 7.08 32.78
CA LEU A 66 -1.65 8.45 32.62
C LEU A 66 -2.40 8.59 31.29
N PRO A 67 -3.45 9.43 31.20
CA PRO A 67 -4.12 9.71 29.93
C PRO A 67 -3.13 10.13 28.84
N GLY A 68 -3.29 9.58 27.63
CA GLY A 68 -2.36 9.76 26.51
C GLY A 68 -1.20 8.76 26.47
N THR A 69 -1.01 7.92 27.49
CA THR A 69 -0.03 6.82 27.43
C THR A 69 -0.41 5.84 26.33
N LEU A 70 0.54 5.46 25.50
CA LEU A 70 0.30 4.52 24.40
C LEU A 70 0.19 3.08 24.90
N LEU A 71 -0.94 2.45 24.62
CA LEU A 71 -1.22 1.03 24.86
C LEU A 71 -1.31 0.31 23.52
N SER A 72 -0.99 -0.99 23.50
CA SER A 72 -0.92 -1.78 22.26
C SER A 72 -1.92 -2.93 22.26
N LEU A 73 -2.77 -2.96 21.24
CA LEU A 73 -3.59 -4.10 20.85
C LEU A 73 -2.96 -4.79 19.64
N THR A 74 -3.24 -6.08 19.50
CA THR A 74 -2.80 -6.86 18.33
C THR A 74 -3.98 -7.06 17.39
N LEU A 75 -3.82 -6.63 16.14
CA LEU A 75 -4.73 -6.93 15.02
C LEU A 75 -4.31 -8.23 14.35
N PRO A 76 -5.09 -9.32 14.52
CA PRO A 76 -4.78 -10.59 13.86
C PRO A 76 -4.81 -10.42 12.35
N ILE A 77 -3.82 -10.97 11.65
CA ILE A 77 -3.71 -10.87 10.19
C ILE A 77 -4.85 -11.59 9.46
N GLU A 78 -5.44 -12.61 10.08
CA GLU A 78 -6.62 -13.34 9.60
C GLU A 78 -7.85 -12.42 9.40
N GLU A 79 -7.93 -11.31 10.13
CA GLU A 79 -8.97 -10.29 9.93
C GLU A 79 -8.78 -9.50 8.62
N LEU A 80 -7.62 -9.62 7.96
CA LEU A 80 -7.19 -8.82 6.80
C LEU A 80 -6.96 -9.67 5.54
N GLU A 81 -7.53 -10.88 5.49
CA GLU A 81 -7.34 -11.80 4.35
C GLU A 81 -7.86 -11.22 3.04
N LYS A 82 -8.95 -10.45 3.07
CA LYS A 82 -9.58 -9.90 1.86
C LYS A 82 -9.08 -8.48 1.58
N GLY A 83 -9.04 -8.12 0.29
CA GLY A 83 -8.92 -6.71 -0.09
C GLY A 83 -10.16 -5.94 0.34
N GLY A 84 -10.00 -4.69 0.78
CA GLY A 84 -11.11 -3.85 1.21
C GLY A 84 -10.73 -2.81 2.26
N HIS A 85 -11.76 -2.10 2.75
CA HIS A 85 -11.65 -1.15 3.84
C HIS A 85 -12.06 -1.79 5.15
N TYR A 86 -11.28 -1.54 6.20
CA TYR A 86 -11.53 -2.06 7.55
C TYR A 86 -11.61 -0.90 8.53
N ARG A 87 -12.66 -0.91 9.37
CA ARG A 87 -12.82 0.03 10.47
C ARG A 87 -12.22 -0.57 11.72
N ILE A 88 -11.13 0.02 12.19
CA ILE A 88 -10.41 -0.39 13.38
C ILE A 88 -10.85 0.51 14.54
N ALA A 89 -11.41 -0.09 15.58
CA ALA A 89 -11.83 0.57 16.81
C ALA A 89 -11.41 -0.28 18.01
N TYR A 90 -11.78 0.12 19.22
CA TYR A 90 -11.67 -0.72 20.40
C TYR A 90 -12.86 -0.48 21.32
N ARG A 91 -13.18 -1.50 22.12
CA ARG A 91 -14.18 -1.45 23.17
C ARG A 91 -13.49 -1.47 24.51
N VAL A 92 -13.92 -0.59 25.40
CA VAL A 92 -13.59 -0.63 26.83
C VAL A 92 -14.78 -1.21 27.57
N THR A 93 -14.53 -2.11 28.52
CA THR A 93 -15.52 -2.64 29.45
C THR A 93 -15.08 -2.31 30.85
N ASN A 94 -15.88 -1.54 31.59
CA ASN A 94 -15.53 -1.19 32.96
C ASN A 94 -15.81 -2.33 33.93
N MET A 95 -15.07 -2.40 35.04
CA MET A 95 -15.32 -3.38 36.11
C MET A 95 -15.57 -2.69 37.44
N PRO A 96 -16.47 -3.22 38.31
CA PRO A 96 -17.28 -4.44 38.14
C PRO A 96 -18.58 -4.22 37.33
N GLY A 97 -18.81 -3.02 36.79
CA GLY A 97 -20.09 -2.63 36.19
C GLY A 97 -20.43 -3.29 34.85
N GLY A 98 -19.43 -3.77 34.10
CA GLY A 98 -19.60 -4.42 32.79
C GLY A 98 -20.13 -3.49 31.70
N ILE A 99 -20.12 -2.17 31.92
CA ILE A 99 -20.57 -1.17 30.97
C ILE A 99 -19.53 -1.06 29.86
N THR A 100 -20.00 -1.14 28.62
CA THR A 100 -19.15 -1.06 27.44
C THR A 100 -19.24 0.31 26.77
N VAL A 101 -18.08 0.82 26.36
CA VAL A 101 -17.95 2.05 25.55
C VAL A 101 -17.04 1.74 24.37
N GLU A 102 -17.48 2.11 23.18
CA GLU A 102 -16.71 1.94 21.94
C GLU A 102 -16.04 3.25 21.56
N SER A 103 -14.80 3.17 21.07
CA SER A 103 -14.08 4.31 20.54
C SER A 103 -14.53 4.67 19.11
N PRO A 104 -14.21 5.88 18.63
CA PRO A 104 -14.24 6.17 17.20
C PRO A 104 -13.32 5.21 16.42
N SER A 105 -13.59 5.01 15.13
CA SER A 105 -12.78 4.11 14.30
C SER A 105 -11.79 4.85 13.41
N THR A 106 -10.61 4.26 13.21
CA THR A 106 -9.70 4.59 12.11
C THR A 106 -9.91 3.63 10.94
N THR A 107 -9.88 4.13 9.70
CA THR A 107 -10.05 3.28 8.51
C THR A 107 -8.69 2.91 7.95
N ILE A 108 -8.47 1.61 7.73
CA ILE A 108 -7.33 1.09 6.96
C ILE A 108 -7.82 0.46 5.65
N ARG A 109 -6.94 0.36 4.66
CA ARG A 109 -7.22 -0.22 3.35
C ARG A 109 -6.20 -1.29 3.00
N ILE A 110 -6.70 -2.46 2.64
CA ILE A 110 -5.92 -3.58 2.12
C ILE A 110 -6.21 -3.71 0.62
N ASP A 111 -5.15 -3.74 -0.19
CA ASP A 111 -5.26 -3.91 -1.62
C ASP A 111 -4.45 -5.11 -2.10
N ARG A 112 -5.12 -6.04 -2.77
CA ARG A 112 -4.54 -7.29 -3.29
C ARG A 112 -4.72 -7.39 -4.81
N THR A 113 -5.11 -6.29 -5.46
CA THR A 113 -5.42 -6.27 -6.89
C THR A 113 -4.17 -5.91 -7.67
N LYS A 114 -3.71 -6.83 -8.52
CA LYS A 114 -2.57 -6.54 -9.39
C LYS A 114 -2.93 -5.48 -10.43
N PRO A 115 -2.04 -4.49 -10.69
CA PRO A 115 -2.23 -3.55 -11.79
C PRO A 115 -2.12 -4.26 -13.15
N GLY A 116 -2.71 -3.68 -14.19
CA GLY A 116 -2.63 -4.16 -15.57
C GLY A 116 -3.61 -5.26 -15.96
N ALA A 117 -4.47 -5.72 -15.06
CA ALA A 117 -5.43 -6.81 -15.31
C ALA A 117 -4.74 -8.05 -15.95
N THR A 118 -5.27 -8.56 -17.07
CA THR A 118 -4.73 -9.75 -17.77
C THR A 118 -3.75 -9.43 -18.89
N LEU A 119 -3.52 -8.15 -19.21
CA LEU A 119 -2.67 -7.73 -20.32
C LEU A 119 -2.07 -6.35 -20.07
N LEU A 120 -0.74 -6.24 -20.23
CA LEU A 120 -0.06 -4.96 -20.34
C LEU A 120 0.39 -4.73 -21.78
N ALA A 121 0.02 -3.56 -22.32
CA ALA A 121 0.40 -3.15 -23.66
C ALA A 121 1.91 -2.95 -23.77
N PRO A 122 2.52 -3.16 -24.96
CA PRO A 122 3.91 -2.81 -25.18
C PRO A 122 4.15 -1.30 -25.05
N LEU A 123 5.40 -0.92 -24.74
CA LEU A 123 5.83 0.48 -24.87
C LEU A 123 5.78 0.91 -26.34
N ILE A 124 5.39 2.16 -26.58
CA ILE A 124 5.35 2.73 -27.92
C ILE A 124 6.57 3.63 -28.10
N PHE A 125 7.31 3.42 -29.21
CA PHE A 125 8.47 4.22 -29.58
C PHE A 125 8.18 4.97 -30.89
N PRO A 126 7.72 6.24 -30.85
CA PRO A 126 7.25 6.96 -32.04
C PRO A 126 8.38 7.40 -32.99
N THR A 127 9.60 7.57 -32.48
CA THR A 127 10.71 8.17 -33.24
C THR A 127 11.67 7.10 -33.76
N ALA A 128 11.87 7.09 -35.08
CA ALA A 128 12.67 6.09 -35.81
C ALA A 128 14.20 6.34 -35.80
N THR A 129 14.66 7.46 -35.23
CA THR A 129 16.08 7.78 -35.08
C THR A 129 16.40 7.91 -33.60
N LEU A 130 17.20 6.99 -33.06
CA LEU A 130 17.84 7.18 -31.76
C LEU A 130 18.60 8.50 -31.83
N GLY A 131 18.20 9.52 -31.06
CA GLY A 131 19.13 10.58 -30.68
C GLY A 131 20.14 10.03 -29.67
N ASP A 132 20.48 10.85 -28.69
CA ASP A 132 21.17 10.36 -27.47
C ASP A 132 20.22 9.57 -26.56
N GLN A 133 18.91 9.81 -26.70
CA GLN A 133 17.86 9.14 -25.95
C GLN A 133 16.73 8.65 -26.86
N LEU A 134 16.17 7.51 -26.48
CA LEU A 134 14.94 6.95 -27.01
C LEU A 134 13.83 7.11 -25.96
N ILE A 135 12.71 7.72 -26.33
CA ILE A 135 11.57 7.91 -25.43
C ILE A 135 10.54 6.82 -25.70
N GLY A 136 10.29 5.99 -24.69
CA GLY A 136 9.18 5.05 -24.67
C GLY A 136 7.95 5.70 -24.04
N LEU A 137 6.84 5.69 -24.77
CA LEU A 137 5.54 6.11 -24.27
C LEU A 137 4.80 4.90 -23.73
N LEU A 138 4.36 4.98 -22.47
CA LEU A 138 3.60 3.92 -21.82
C LEU A 138 2.09 4.23 -21.93
N PRO A 139 1.29 3.38 -22.60
CA PRO A 139 -0.15 3.48 -22.57
C PRO A 139 -0.70 3.30 -21.16
N SER A 140 -1.85 3.91 -20.87
CA SER A 140 -2.56 3.66 -19.62
C SER A 140 -2.90 2.18 -19.47
N TYR A 141 -2.93 1.70 -18.24
CA TYR A 141 -3.27 0.33 -17.88
C TYR A 141 -4.35 0.28 -16.81
N ALA A 142 -5.02 -0.87 -16.70
CA ALA A 142 -6.07 -1.07 -15.71
C ALA A 142 -5.53 -0.89 -14.28
N GLY A 143 -6.17 -0.01 -13.50
CA GLY A 143 -5.77 0.28 -12.12
C GLY A 143 -4.60 1.25 -11.98
N MET A 144 -4.16 1.91 -13.07
CA MET A 144 -3.10 2.92 -13.02
C MET A 144 -3.41 4.03 -12.00
N ALA A 145 -2.51 4.23 -11.06
CA ALA A 145 -2.63 5.23 -10.01
C ALA A 145 -1.30 5.95 -9.74
N PRO A 146 -1.34 7.19 -9.22
CA PRO A 146 -0.12 7.87 -8.80
C PRO A 146 0.61 7.08 -7.72
N GLY A 147 1.93 7.02 -7.84
CA GLY A 147 2.81 6.27 -6.94
C GLY A 147 3.10 4.84 -7.40
N ASP A 148 2.39 4.30 -8.39
CA ASP A 148 2.75 3.03 -9.03
C ASP A 148 4.15 3.13 -9.64
N VAL A 149 4.93 2.06 -9.55
CA VAL A 149 6.30 2.00 -10.06
C VAL A 149 6.35 1.10 -11.28
N ILE A 150 6.71 1.67 -12.42
CA ILE A 150 7.00 0.96 -13.65
C ILE A 150 8.49 0.61 -13.66
N GLN A 151 8.80 -0.68 -13.74
CA GLN A 151 10.16 -1.16 -13.92
C GLN A 151 10.30 -1.74 -15.34
N THR A 152 11.15 -1.12 -16.16
CA THR A 152 11.45 -1.64 -17.49
C THR A 152 12.47 -2.76 -17.45
N LEU A 153 12.45 -3.61 -18.46
CA LEU A 153 13.38 -4.70 -18.68
C LEU A 153 13.97 -4.59 -20.09
N LEU A 154 15.29 -4.63 -20.19
CA LEU A 154 16.07 -4.63 -21.43
C LEU A 154 16.70 -6.03 -21.58
N ASN A 155 16.17 -6.84 -22.48
CA ASN A 155 16.54 -8.26 -22.62
C ASN A 155 16.49 -9.02 -21.28
N GLY A 156 15.47 -8.73 -20.46
CA GLY A 156 15.28 -9.33 -19.13
C GLY A 156 16.11 -8.71 -18.00
N VAL A 157 16.99 -7.73 -18.29
CA VAL A 157 17.78 -7.01 -17.27
C VAL A 157 17.08 -5.71 -16.90
N ALA A 158 17.12 -5.31 -15.62
CA ALA A 158 16.48 -4.09 -15.16
C ALA A 158 17.01 -2.86 -15.91
N GLY A 159 16.09 -2.13 -16.56
CA GLY A 159 16.35 -0.84 -17.19
C GLY A 159 15.91 0.33 -16.31
N PRO A 160 15.70 1.52 -16.91
CA PRO A 160 15.12 2.67 -16.22
C PRO A 160 13.78 2.34 -15.57
N SER A 161 13.53 2.95 -14.41
CA SER A 161 12.24 2.89 -13.73
C SER A 161 11.57 4.25 -13.72
N HIS A 162 10.24 4.25 -13.57
CA HIS A 162 9.43 5.45 -13.52
C HIS A 162 8.36 5.31 -12.44
N GLN A 163 8.14 6.36 -11.64
CA GLN A 163 7.02 6.40 -10.72
C GLN A 163 5.91 7.27 -11.31
N VAL A 164 4.72 6.69 -11.43
CA VAL A 164 3.54 7.36 -12.01
C VAL A 164 3.20 8.62 -11.21
N GLN A 165 3.06 9.73 -11.90
CA GLN A 165 2.69 11.02 -11.35
C GLN A 165 1.20 11.32 -11.59
N ALA A 166 0.63 12.23 -10.80
CA ALA A 166 -0.80 12.55 -10.87
C ALA A 166 -1.24 13.19 -12.20
N ASP A 167 -0.36 13.97 -12.83
CA ASP A 167 -0.60 14.61 -14.11
C ASP A 167 -0.53 13.63 -15.29
N GLU A 168 0.14 12.49 -15.15
CA GLU A 168 0.24 11.45 -16.19
C GLU A 168 -1.06 10.66 -16.39
N LEU A 169 -2.03 10.85 -15.51
CA LEU A 169 -3.37 10.29 -15.65
C LEU A 169 -4.30 11.17 -16.51
N THR A 170 -3.94 12.44 -16.77
CA THR A 170 -4.88 13.43 -17.33
C THR A 170 -4.29 14.41 -18.33
N LEU A 171 -3.03 14.81 -18.17
CA LEU A 171 -2.42 15.93 -18.91
C LEU A 171 -1.35 15.50 -19.91
N ARG A 172 -0.62 14.42 -19.62
CA ARG A 172 0.47 13.92 -20.48
C ARG A 172 0.63 12.41 -20.38
N PRO A 173 1.23 11.74 -21.38
CA PRO A 173 1.57 10.33 -21.26
C PRO A 173 2.72 10.13 -20.26
N VAL A 174 2.89 8.89 -19.79
CA VAL A 174 4.10 8.45 -19.12
C VAL A 174 5.22 8.32 -20.17
N GLU A 175 6.33 9.00 -19.93
CA GLU A 175 7.50 8.98 -20.79
C GLU A 175 8.69 8.38 -20.05
N ILE A 176 9.29 7.34 -20.62
CA ILE A 176 10.47 6.68 -20.06
C ILE A 176 11.64 6.89 -21.02
N ALA A 177 12.67 7.57 -20.55
CA ALA A 177 13.88 7.83 -21.33
C ALA A 177 14.88 6.69 -21.20
N PHE A 178 15.28 6.14 -22.35
CA PHE A 178 16.34 5.14 -22.47
C PHE A 178 17.55 5.80 -23.11
N SER A 179 18.70 5.83 -22.42
CA SER A 179 19.92 6.31 -23.05
C SER A 179 20.42 5.31 -24.09
N ARG A 180 20.96 5.84 -25.19
CA ARG A 180 21.60 5.04 -26.24
C ARG A 180 22.65 4.08 -25.67
N GLU A 181 23.50 4.59 -24.78
CA GLU A 181 24.57 3.84 -24.13
C GLU A 181 24.04 2.64 -23.36
N HIS A 182 22.95 2.81 -22.61
CA HIS A 182 22.31 1.69 -21.90
C HIS A 182 21.73 0.68 -22.87
N LEU A 183 21.04 1.11 -23.93
CA LEU A 183 20.50 0.17 -24.92
C LEU A 183 21.62 -0.65 -25.59
N GLN A 184 22.73 0.00 -25.97
CA GLN A 184 23.89 -0.64 -26.59
C GLN A 184 24.61 -1.62 -25.64
N ALA A 185 24.56 -1.39 -24.34
CA ALA A 185 25.13 -2.32 -23.36
C ALA A 185 24.37 -3.67 -23.30
N HIS A 186 23.10 -3.71 -23.71
CA HIS A 186 22.26 -4.90 -23.64
C HIS A 186 22.18 -5.70 -24.95
N ALA A 187 22.44 -5.08 -26.10
CA ALA A 187 22.62 -5.78 -27.38
C ALA A 187 23.28 -4.89 -28.44
N ALA A 188 23.93 -5.54 -29.41
CA ALA A 188 24.56 -4.85 -30.54
C ALA A 188 23.55 -4.37 -31.61
N GLU A 189 22.46 -5.12 -31.82
CA GLU A 189 21.53 -4.85 -32.94
C GLU A 189 20.10 -4.56 -32.49
N THR A 190 19.55 -5.36 -31.58
CA THR A 190 18.15 -5.25 -31.16
C THR A 190 18.00 -5.53 -29.68
N VAL A 191 17.25 -4.68 -28.99
CA VAL A 191 16.87 -4.87 -27.58
C VAL A 191 15.38 -5.13 -27.51
N SER A 192 15.01 -6.17 -26.78
CA SER A 192 13.64 -6.39 -26.31
C SER A 192 13.40 -5.51 -25.10
N VAL A 193 12.38 -4.64 -25.18
CA VAL A 193 11.95 -3.78 -24.09
C VAL A 193 10.59 -4.26 -23.59
N GLU A 194 10.55 -4.62 -22.31
CA GLU A 194 9.35 -5.02 -21.57
C GLU A 194 9.23 -4.16 -20.31
N TYR A 195 8.13 -4.28 -19.57
CA TYR A 195 8.01 -3.71 -18.24
C TYR A 195 7.02 -4.50 -17.39
N PHE A 196 7.10 -4.29 -16.07
CA PHE A 196 6.04 -4.64 -15.14
C PHE A 196 5.77 -3.44 -14.22
N VAL A 197 4.61 -3.47 -13.57
CA VAL A 197 4.14 -2.42 -12.67
C VAL A 197 4.00 -2.99 -11.26
N THR A 198 4.49 -2.25 -10.27
CA THR A 198 4.22 -2.50 -8.85
C THR A 198 3.34 -1.37 -8.32
N ASP A 199 2.16 -1.68 -7.81
CA ASP A 199 1.28 -0.66 -7.21
C ASP A 199 1.80 -0.17 -5.85
N ARG A 200 1.15 0.84 -5.27
CA ARG A 200 1.51 1.35 -3.92
C ARG A 200 1.37 0.30 -2.80
N ALA A 201 0.51 -0.70 -2.96
CA ALA A 201 0.34 -1.78 -1.98
C ALA A 201 1.42 -2.86 -2.11
N GLY A 202 2.18 -2.87 -3.20
CA GLY A 202 3.20 -3.85 -3.53
C GLY A 202 2.71 -5.01 -4.40
N ASN A 203 1.52 -4.91 -5.02
CA ASN A 203 1.06 -5.90 -6.00
C ASN A 203 1.84 -5.72 -7.31
N VAL A 204 2.49 -6.80 -7.75
CA VAL A 204 3.23 -6.82 -9.02
C VAL A 204 2.34 -7.38 -10.13
N SER A 205 2.27 -6.67 -11.25
CA SER A 205 1.57 -7.08 -12.46
C SER A 205 2.21 -8.31 -13.14
N ILE A 206 1.61 -8.76 -14.24
CA ILE A 206 2.33 -9.54 -15.24
C ILE A 206 3.39 -8.67 -15.96
N THR A 207 4.30 -9.28 -16.69
CA THR A 207 5.17 -8.56 -17.65
C THR A 207 4.36 -8.17 -18.90
N SER A 208 4.65 -7.01 -19.46
CA SER A 208 4.06 -6.53 -20.71
C SER A 208 4.49 -7.33 -21.93
N LEU A 209 3.78 -7.11 -23.04
CA LEU A 209 4.27 -7.59 -24.33
C LEU A 209 5.58 -6.88 -24.71
N PRO A 210 6.55 -7.60 -25.30
CA PRO A 210 7.83 -7.01 -25.66
C PRO A 210 7.70 -6.08 -26.85
N THR A 211 8.55 -5.05 -26.86
CA THR A 211 8.81 -4.20 -28.03
C THR A 211 10.25 -4.36 -28.47
N LEU A 212 10.45 -4.69 -29.75
CA LEU A 212 11.79 -4.81 -30.30
C LEU A 212 12.27 -3.45 -30.81
N VAL A 213 13.36 -2.96 -30.24
CA VAL A 213 14.01 -1.70 -30.61
C VAL A 213 15.29 -2.01 -31.36
N SER A 214 15.38 -1.55 -32.61
CA SER A 214 16.62 -1.61 -33.40
C SER A 214 17.58 -0.50 -32.96
N ILE A 215 18.83 -0.85 -32.66
CA ILE A 215 19.88 0.09 -32.26
C ILE A 215 20.80 0.47 -33.45
N LYS A 216 20.47 0.01 -34.66
CA LYS A 216 21.28 0.27 -35.85
C LYS A 216 21.51 1.78 -36.07
N LEU A 217 22.79 2.11 -36.20
CA LEU A 217 23.35 3.43 -36.51
C LEU A 217 22.85 3.97 -37.85
#